data_AF-A0A9E3U4M8-F1
#
_entry.id   AF-A0A9E3U4M8-F1
#
_cell.length_a   1.000
_cell.length_b   1.000
_cell.length_c   1.000
_cell.angle_alpha   90.00
_cell.angle_beta   90.00
_cell.angle_gamma   90.00
#
_symmetry.space_group_name_H-M   'P 1'
#
loop_
_entity.id
_entity.type
_entity.pdbx_description
1 polymer ?
#
loop_
_entity_poly.entity_id
_entity_poly.type
_entity_poly.pdbx_seq_one_letter_code
_entity_poly.pdbx_strand_id
1 'polypeptide(L)'
;MSTRLLACVAVVSSLVACGGPDKPPKAPDMEPVGTESAAADMPAAPEKTVADAPAPAEAAPPPGIPDPNAGSTTLALPPSPAKISLKGKKAANVELKPDGTILSGGKAVAKVAGMTLESADGKPALSVGNDGAVTTADGISYGSFAGDELTIVKSGDKLALGDDGTLTLTASGTPSALGKFENAGTAKRSAVLAAAFVIAPPTGDAKAPAKPASGKPAAKPKK
;
A
#
# COMPACT_ATOMS: atom_id res chain seq x y z
N MET A 1 29.75 -37.73 -28.61
CA MET A 1 29.03 -38.31 -29.75
C MET A 1 27.59 -37.85 -29.69
N SER A 2 27.14 -37.26 -30.80
CA SER A 2 25.76 -36.91 -31.18
C SER A 2 24.96 -35.89 -30.37
N THR A 3 24.11 -35.02 -30.92
CA THR A 3 23.93 -34.37 -32.24
C THR A 3 22.78 -33.37 -32.01
N ARG A 4 22.99 -32.10 -32.40
CA ARG A 4 22.03 -31.07 -32.87
C ARG A 4 20.53 -31.19 -32.54
N LEU A 5 19.89 -30.08 -32.15
CA LEU A 5 18.91 -29.42 -33.03
C LEU A 5 18.61 -27.96 -32.60
N LEU A 6 18.70 -27.09 -33.59
CA LEU A 6 18.30 -25.69 -33.67
C LEU A 6 16.78 -25.62 -33.89
N ALA A 7 16.05 -24.71 -33.25
CA ALA A 7 14.73 -24.29 -33.73
C ALA A 7 14.44 -22.84 -33.32
N CYS A 8 14.61 -21.95 -34.29
CA CYS A 8 14.09 -20.59 -34.31
C CYS A 8 12.56 -20.61 -34.22
N VAL A 9 11.98 -19.76 -33.37
CA VAL A 9 10.58 -19.34 -33.52
C VAL A 9 10.57 -17.82 -33.66
N ALA A 10 10.32 -17.40 -34.90
CA ALA A 10 9.99 -16.04 -35.26
C ALA A 10 8.62 -15.68 -34.67
N VAL A 11 8.53 -14.55 -33.96
CA VAL A 11 7.23 -13.94 -33.65
C VAL A 11 7.05 -12.76 -34.58
N VAL A 12 6.03 -12.94 -35.42
CA VAL A 12 5.50 -12.06 -36.44
C VAL A 12 4.99 -10.76 -35.83
N SER A 13 5.43 -9.63 -36.40
CA SER A 13 4.79 -8.32 -36.25
C SER A 13 3.48 -8.30 -37.03
N SER A 14 2.40 -7.90 -36.39
CA SER A 14 1.16 -7.50 -37.07
C SER A 14 0.72 -6.12 -36.58
N LEU A 15 0.46 -5.27 -37.57
CA LEU A 15 0.01 -3.90 -37.47
C LEU A 15 -1.42 -3.84 -36.88
N VAL A 16 -1.67 -2.84 -36.04
CA VAL A 16 -3.00 -2.23 -35.95
C VAL A 16 -2.84 -0.75 -36.25
N ALA A 17 -3.20 -0.41 -37.49
CA ALA A 17 -3.57 0.92 -37.89
C ALA A 17 -5.00 1.20 -37.41
N CYS A 18 -5.19 2.25 -36.60
CA CYS A 18 -6.49 2.87 -36.42
C CYS A 18 -6.29 4.37 -36.63
N GLY A 19 -6.61 4.82 -37.83
CA GLY A 19 -6.68 6.23 -38.18
C GLY A 19 -8.06 6.81 -37.85
N GLY A 20 -8.03 8.06 -37.35
CA GLY A 20 -9.11 9.05 -37.45
C GLY A 20 -9.95 9.28 -36.18
N PRO A 21 -10.60 10.45 -36.01
CA PRO A 21 -10.31 11.79 -36.56
C PRO A 21 -10.30 12.92 -35.50
N ASP A 22 -9.81 14.09 -35.92
CA ASP A 22 -9.98 15.41 -35.31
C ASP A 22 -11.40 15.73 -34.77
N LYS A 23 -11.48 16.09 -33.48
CA LYS A 23 -12.26 17.24 -32.95
C LYS A 23 -12.16 17.35 -31.42
N PRO A 24 -11.72 18.49 -30.85
CA PRO A 24 -12.02 18.82 -29.46
C PRO A 24 -13.42 19.44 -29.33
N PRO A 25 -14.32 18.94 -28.47
CA PRO A 25 -15.51 19.68 -28.08
C PRO A 25 -15.17 20.79 -27.08
N LYS A 26 -15.44 22.00 -27.56
CA LYS A 26 -15.73 23.28 -26.89
C LYS A 26 -16.08 23.20 -25.39
N ALA A 27 -15.37 23.99 -24.59
CA ALA A 27 -15.74 24.31 -23.22
C ALA A 27 -17.08 25.07 -23.17
N PRO A 28 -17.95 24.82 -22.17
CA PRO A 28 -18.97 25.76 -21.78
C PRO A 28 -18.40 26.77 -20.79
N ASP A 29 -18.36 28.00 -21.27
CA ASP A 29 -18.34 29.25 -20.55
C ASP A 29 -19.54 29.34 -19.58
N MET A 30 -19.30 29.64 -18.31
CA MET A 30 -20.34 30.13 -17.38
C MET A 30 -19.73 31.20 -16.48
N GLU A 31 -19.84 32.43 -16.97
CA GLU A 31 -19.76 33.67 -16.20
C GLU A 31 -21.12 34.01 -15.51
N PRO A 32 -21.14 34.98 -14.58
CA PRO A 32 -21.93 34.94 -13.36
C PRO A 32 -23.31 35.58 -13.51
N VAL A 33 -24.30 35.08 -12.76
CA VAL A 33 -25.58 35.75 -12.58
C VAL A 33 -25.63 36.33 -11.18
N GLY A 34 -25.43 37.64 -11.10
CA GLY A 34 -25.86 38.44 -9.96
C GLY A 34 -27.38 38.61 -9.97
N THR A 35 -27.99 38.70 -8.81
CA THR A 35 -29.25 39.42 -8.65
C THR A 35 -29.24 40.13 -7.30
N GLU A 36 -29.40 41.44 -7.43
CA GLU A 36 -29.45 42.50 -6.45
C GLU A 36 -30.88 42.70 -5.93
N SER A 37 -31.02 43.45 -4.83
CA SER A 37 -32.22 44.15 -4.34
C SER A 37 -33.29 43.30 -3.62
N ALA A 38 -33.95 43.76 -2.55
CA ALA A 38 -34.11 45.11 -2.02
C ALA A 38 -34.32 45.11 -0.49
N ALA A 39 -33.95 46.23 0.14
CA ALA A 39 -34.39 46.64 1.48
C ALA A 39 -35.83 47.16 1.47
N ALA A 40 -36.57 46.96 2.57
CA ALA A 40 -37.59 47.89 3.04
C ALA A 40 -38.05 47.55 4.48
N ASP A 41 -37.82 48.53 5.38
CA ASP A 41 -38.79 49.11 6.32
C ASP A 41 -39.35 48.33 7.53
N MET A 42 -39.12 48.95 8.69
CA MET A 42 -39.60 48.71 10.08
C MET A 42 -41.15 48.83 10.20
N PRO A 43 -41.87 48.43 11.31
CA PRO A 43 -41.53 48.75 12.71
C PRO A 43 -41.97 47.80 13.88
N ALA A 44 -41.35 48.12 15.03
CA ALA A 44 -41.74 48.01 16.45
C ALA A 44 -42.26 46.69 17.07
N ALA A 45 -41.56 46.32 18.15
CA ALA A 45 -41.89 45.32 19.18
C ALA A 45 -43.19 45.68 19.96
N PRO A 46 -43.81 44.77 20.74
CA PRO A 46 -43.22 44.38 22.03
C PRO A 46 -43.57 42.98 22.62
N GLU A 47 -42.84 42.68 23.70
CA GLU A 47 -43.13 41.83 24.87
C GLU A 47 -42.94 40.29 24.87
N LYS A 48 -41.96 39.90 25.70
CA LYS A 48 -41.91 38.77 26.67
C LYS A 48 -42.84 37.58 26.43
N THR A 49 -42.26 36.37 26.37
CA THR A 49 -42.55 35.24 27.27
C THR A 49 -41.58 34.07 26.97
N VAL A 50 -40.80 33.70 28.00
CA VAL A 50 -40.29 32.37 28.41
C VAL A 50 -39.97 31.33 27.31
N ALA A 51 -38.68 30.97 27.17
CA ALA A 51 -38.20 29.57 27.17
C ALA A 51 -36.69 29.47 26.93
N ASP A 52 -36.11 28.44 27.55
CA ASP A 52 -34.86 27.76 27.25
C ASP A 52 -33.52 28.48 27.49
N ALA A 53 -32.88 28.04 28.58
CA ALA A 53 -31.47 28.23 28.83
C ALA A 53 -30.64 27.68 27.64
N PRO A 54 -29.62 28.40 27.17
CA PRO A 54 -28.72 27.87 26.14
C PRO A 54 -28.02 26.63 26.68
N ALA A 55 -28.17 25.52 25.95
CA ALA A 55 -27.27 24.38 26.07
C ALA A 55 -25.82 24.89 25.99
N PRO A 56 -24.90 24.43 26.86
CA PRO A 56 -23.50 24.80 26.76
C PRO A 56 -23.01 24.47 25.35
N ALA A 57 -22.53 25.48 24.63
CA ALA A 57 -21.77 25.29 23.42
C ALA A 57 -20.61 24.35 23.75
N GLU A 58 -20.65 23.15 23.19
CA GLU A 58 -19.60 22.15 23.28
C GLU A 58 -18.33 22.80 22.72
N ALA A 59 -17.42 23.15 23.63
CA ALA A 59 -16.16 23.76 23.29
C ALA A 59 -15.42 22.81 22.36
N ALA A 60 -15.13 23.27 21.14
CA ALA A 60 -14.20 22.59 20.26
C ALA A 60 -12.91 22.30 21.05
N PRO A 61 -12.43 21.04 21.09
CA PRO A 61 -11.25 20.70 21.87
C PRO A 61 -10.04 21.49 21.33
N PRO A 62 -9.14 21.95 22.21
CA PRO A 62 -7.95 22.67 21.80
C PRO A 62 -7.11 21.81 20.84
N PRO A 63 -6.53 22.38 19.78
CA PRO A 63 -5.64 21.65 18.88
C PRO A 63 -4.42 21.16 19.67
N GLY A 64 -4.26 19.83 19.75
CA GLY A 64 -3.04 19.22 20.32
C GLY A 64 -3.23 18.27 21.49
N ILE A 65 -4.45 17.99 21.95
CA ILE A 65 -4.68 16.85 22.86
C ILE A 65 -5.01 15.63 21.99
N PRO A 66 -4.13 14.61 21.92
CA PRO A 66 -4.46 13.38 21.22
C PRO A 66 -5.70 12.76 21.88
N ASP A 67 -6.75 12.56 21.08
CA ASP A 67 -7.98 11.93 21.52
C ASP A 67 -7.67 10.50 22.02
N PRO A 68 -7.93 10.15 23.29
CA PRO A 68 -7.69 8.80 23.81
C PRO A 68 -8.62 7.75 23.17
N ASN A 69 -9.65 8.16 22.44
CA ASN A 69 -10.55 7.32 21.62
C ASN A 69 -10.25 7.39 20.12
N ALA A 70 -9.19 8.08 19.68
CA ALA A 70 -8.62 7.80 18.36
C ALA A 70 -8.06 6.37 18.43
N GLY A 71 -8.92 5.39 18.13
CA GLY A 71 -8.60 3.97 18.19
C GLY A 71 -7.24 3.75 17.56
N SER A 72 -6.32 3.16 18.33
CA SER A 72 -4.93 2.98 17.91
C SER A 72 -4.92 2.37 16.51
N THR A 73 -4.52 3.16 15.50
CA THR A 73 -4.52 2.74 14.09
C THR A 73 -3.35 1.79 13.85
N THR A 74 -3.34 0.64 14.51
CA THR A 74 -2.30 -0.37 14.31
C THR A 74 -2.53 -1.10 13.00
N LEU A 75 -1.45 -1.47 12.32
CA LEU A 75 -1.51 -2.35 11.17
C LEU A 75 -2.14 -3.69 11.57
N ALA A 76 -3.25 -4.06 10.94
CA ALA A 76 -3.95 -5.31 11.23
C ALA A 76 -3.04 -6.51 10.93
N LEU A 77 -2.98 -7.48 11.84
CA LEU A 77 -2.22 -8.72 11.67
C LEU A 77 -3.16 -9.85 11.24
N PRO A 78 -2.70 -10.79 10.40
CA PRO A 78 -3.56 -11.87 9.93
C PRO A 78 -3.84 -12.85 11.09
N PRO A 79 -5.04 -13.44 11.18
CA PRO A 79 -5.38 -14.39 12.24
C PRO A 79 -4.65 -15.75 12.09
N SER A 80 -4.03 -15.99 10.94
CA SER A 80 -3.23 -17.17 10.62
C SER A 80 -2.05 -16.76 9.73
N PRO A 81 -0.97 -17.55 9.66
CA PRO A 81 0.18 -17.20 8.83
C PRO A 81 -0.23 -16.92 7.39
N ALA A 82 0.02 -15.69 6.94
CA ALA A 82 -0.26 -15.24 5.60
C ALA A 82 0.96 -15.49 4.70
N LYS A 83 0.82 -16.35 3.70
CA LYS A 83 1.96 -16.85 2.90
C LYS A 83 1.80 -16.49 1.44
N ILE A 84 2.88 -16.04 0.80
CA ILE A 84 2.95 -15.83 -0.64
C ILE A 84 4.25 -16.38 -1.20
N SER A 85 4.15 -17.03 -2.35
CA SER A 85 5.31 -17.36 -3.19
C SER A 85 5.38 -16.33 -4.32
N LEU A 86 6.28 -15.36 -4.19
CA LEU A 86 6.51 -14.35 -5.22
C LEU A 86 7.14 -15.00 -6.46
N LYS A 87 6.75 -14.54 -7.64
CA LYS A 87 7.19 -15.04 -8.94
C LYS A 87 8.05 -14.00 -9.68
N GLY A 88 8.72 -14.46 -10.74
CA GLY A 88 9.49 -13.60 -11.64
C GLY A 88 10.83 -13.14 -11.05
N LYS A 89 11.25 -11.92 -11.40
CA LYS A 89 12.56 -11.34 -11.00
C LYS A 89 12.69 -11.09 -9.49
N LYS A 90 11.59 -11.16 -8.75
CA LYS A 90 11.50 -10.90 -7.30
C LYS A 90 11.09 -12.16 -6.53
N ALA A 91 11.44 -13.34 -7.07
CA ALA A 91 11.04 -14.61 -6.49
C ALA A 91 11.58 -14.77 -5.05
N ALA A 92 10.66 -14.89 -4.11
CA ALA A 92 10.91 -15.13 -2.70
C ALA A 92 9.64 -15.69 -2.05
N ASN A 93 9.80 -16.47 -0.99
CA ASN A 93 8.68 -16.95 -0.18
C ASN A 93 8.55 -16.02 1.00
N VAL A 94 7.46 -15.27 1.08
CA VAL A 94 7.17 -14.35 2.18
C VAL A 94 6.08 -14.95 3.04
N GLU A 95 6.29 -14.95 4.35
CA GLU A 95 5.29 -15.36 5.34
C GLU A 95 5.17 -14.29 6.41
N LEU A 96 3.98 -13.71 6.56
CA LEU A 96 3.61 -12.83 7.65
C LEU A 96 2.86 -13.64 8.70
N LYS A 97 3.46 -13.79 9.88
CA LYS A 97 2.84 -14.50 11.00
C LYS A 97 1.82 -13.65 11.75
N PRO A 98 0.92 -14.28 12.53
CA PRO A 98 -0.04 -13.55 13.37
C PRO A 98 0.57 -12.66 14.44
N ASP A 99 1.83 -12.92 14.84
CA ASP A 99 2.58 -12.11 15.79
C ASP A 99 3.33 -10.92 15.15
N GLY A 100 3.08 -10.69 13.86
CA GLY A 100 3.71 -9.63 13.07
C GLY A 100 5.07 -10.01 12.47
N THR A 101 5.61 -11.19 12.79
CA THR A 101 6.93 -11.61 12.26
C THR A 101 6.85 -11.86 10.75
N ILE A 102 7.73 -11.22 9.99
CA ILE A 102 7.88 -11.41 8.56
C ILE A 102 9.07 -12.32 8.30
N LEU A 103 8.80 -13.47 7.69
CA LEU A 103 9.79 -14.41 7.20
C LEU A 103 10.00 -14.24 5.70
N SER A 104 11.24 -14.33 5.24
CA SER A 104 11.59 -14.51 3.84
C SER A 104 12.47 -15.75 3.69
N GLY A 105 12.03 -16.72 2.89
CA GLY A 105 12.75 -18.00 2.71
C GLY A 105 12.97 -18.76 4.03
N GLY A 106 12.03 -18.64 4.98
CA GLY A 106 12.09 -19.27 6.30
C GLY A 106 12.97 -18.54 7.34
N LYS A 107 13.53 -17.38 7.01
CA LYS A 107 14.32 -16.55 7.94
C LYS A 107 13.55 -15.30 8.32
N ALA A 108 13.55 -14.92 9.61
CA ALA A 108 12.96 -13.66 10.04
C ALA A 108 13.76 -12.48 9.44
N VAL A 109 13.07 -11.58 8.77
CA VAL A 109 13.66 -10.39 8.13
C VAL A 109 13.15 -9.09 8.72
N ALA A 110 11.94 -9.11 9.26
CA ALA A 110 11.30 -7.95 9.86
C ALA A 110 10.17 -8.36 10.80
N LYS A 111 9.62 -7.41 11.54
CA LYS A 111 8.45 -7.58 12.39
C LYS A 111 7.56 -6.34 12.30
N VAL A 112 6.25 -6.54 12.12
CA VAL A 112 5.25 -5.49 12.25
C VAL A 112 4.96 -5.27 13.74
N ALA A 113 5.20 -4.06 14.22
CA ALA A 113 4.98 -3.63 15.59
C ALA A 113 4.14 -2.34 15.59
N GLY A 114 2.82 -2.46 15.79
CA GLY A 114 1.92 -1.30 15.74
C GLY A 114 1.85 -0.69 14.34
N MET A 115 2.43 0.51 14.17
CA MET A 115 2.53 1.19 12.87
C MET A 115 3.93 1.14 12.26
N THR A 116 4.88 0.47 12.90
CA THR A 116 6.25 0.36 12.41
C THR A 116 6.52 -1.06 11.91
N LEU A 117 7.44 -1.14 10.96
CA LEU A 117 8.08 -2.37 10.54
C LEU A 117 9.52 -2.29 11.02
N GLU A 118 9.85 -3.14 11.98
CA GLU A 118 11.18 -3.28 12.56
C GLU A 118 11.99 -4.28 11.74
N SER A 119 13.28 -4.04 11.55
CA SER A 119 14.20 -5.02 10.97
C SER A 119 14.39 -6.20 11.94
N ALA A 120 15.03 -7.27 11.46
CA ALA A 120 15.42 -8.40 12.31
C ALA A 120 16.29 -8.01 13.52
N ASP A 121 16.95 -6.84 13.47
CA ASP A 121 17.77 -6.30 14.56
C ASP A 121 16.97 -5.46 15.57
N GLY A 122 15.65 -5.36 15.39
CA GLY A 122 14.75 -4.57 16.26
C GLY A 122 14.81 -3.06 16.04
N LYS A 123 15.46 -2.60 14.96
CA LYS A 123 15.48 -1.18 14.58
C LYS A 123 14.28 -0.87 13.69
N PRO A 124 13.64 0.31 13.81
CA PRO A 124 12.62 0.72 12.86
C PRO A 124 13.24 0.75 11.45
N ALA A 125 12.57 0.14 10.48
CA ALA A 125 12.98 0.16 9.08
C ALA A 125 11.99 0.99 8.26
N LEU A 126 10.69 0.80 8.49
CA LEU A 126 9.61 1.61 7.92
C LEU A 126 8.61 2.01 9.00
N SER A 127 8.00 3.17 8.85
CA SER A 127 6.92 3.67 9.69
C SER A 127 5.74 4.06 8.80
N VAL A 128 4.54 3.65 9.19
CA VAL A 128 3.30 4.04 8.51
C VAL A 128 2.65 5.17 9.32
N GLY A 129 2.41 6.31 8.70
CA GLY A 129 1.68 7.43 9.27
C GLY A 129 0.17 7.18 9.26
N ASN A 130 -0.56 7.94 10.07
CA ASN A 130 -2.04 7.89 10.11
C ASN A 130 -2.68 8.31 8.78
N ASP A 131 -1.97 9.11 7.99
CA ASP A 131 -2.32 9.53 6.63
C ASP A 131 -1.99 8.45 5.57
N GLY A 132 -1.41 7.32 5.99
CA GLY A 132 -0.97 6.25 5.10
C GLY A 132 0.40 6.49 4.49
N ALA A 133 1.10 7.58 4.79
CA ALA A 133 2.47 7.78 4.34
C ALA A 133 3.39 6.71 4.93
N VAL A 134 4.31 6.19 4.13
CA VAL A 134 5.32 5.22 4.59
C VAL A 134 6.68 5.89 4.52
N THR A 135 7.33 6.05 5.66
CA THR A 135 8.65 6.66 5.78
C THR A 135 9.67 5.65 6.26
N THR A 136 10.93 5.85 5.88
CA THR A 136 12.07 5.13 6.44
C THR A 136 12.44 5.66 7.82
N ALA A 137 13.33 4.97 8.53
CA ALA A 137 13.85 5.44 9.82
C ALA A 137 14.52 6.82 9.76
N ASP A 138 15.11 7.17 8.62
CA ASP A 138 15.74 8.47 8.38
C ASP A 138 14.73 9.57 8.01
N GLY A 139 13.44 9.28 8.04
CA GLY A 139 12.37 10.21 7.65
C GLY A 139 12.19 10.38 6.15
N ILE A 140 12.90 9.61 5.32
CA ILE A 140 12.77 9.65 3.86
C ILE A 140 11.48 8.93 3.44
N SER A 141 10.69 9.55 2.56
CA SER A 141 9.49 8.92 2.01
C SER A 141 9.84 7.65 1.23
N TYR A 142 9.28 6.53 1.67
CA TYR A 142 9.36 5.24 0.98
C TYR A 142 8.18 5.07 0.03
N GLY A 143 6.98 5.45 0.48
CA GLY A 143 5.73 5.23 -0.24
C GLY A 143 4.53 5.86 0.43
N SER A 144 3.34 5.56 -0.07
CA SER A 144 2.08 5.87 0.61
C SER A 144 1.01 4.85 0.26
N PHE A 145 0.14 4.59 1.24
CA PHE A 145 -1.04 3.76 1.08
C PHE A 145 -2.23 4.59 0.60
N ALA A 146 -2.88 4.12 -0.47
CA ALA A 146 -4.20 4.56 -0.89
C ALA A 146 -5.15 3.35 -0.77
N GLY A 147 -5.89 3.28 0.34
CA GLY A 147 -6.66 2.08 0.67
C GLY A 147 -5.74 0.89 0.97
N ASP A 148 -5.73 -0.12 0.11
CA ASP A 148 -4.88 -1.32 0.19
C ASP A 148 -3.71 -1.29 -0.81
N GLU A 149 -3.59 -0.24 -1.63
CA GLU A 149 -2.52 -0.06 -2.61
C GLU A 149 -1.36 0.75 -1.99
N LEU A 150 -0.13 0.25 -2.10
CA LEU A 150 1.10 0.94 -1.74
C LEU A 150 1.79 1.46 -2.99
N THR A 151 1.97 2.77 -3.09
CA THR A 151 2.82 3.38 -4.12
C THR A 151 4.22 3.58 -3.56
N ILE A 152 5.25 3.01 -4.19
CA ILE A 152 6.66 3.18 -3.80
C ILE A 152 7.22 4.42 -4.50
N VAL A 153 7.58 5.46 -3.74
CA VAL A 153 8.03 6.74 -4.31
C VAL A 153 9.32 6.58 -5.13
N LYS A 154 10.27 5.78 -4.64
CA LYS A 154 11.60 5.65 -5.26
C LYS A 154 11.56 5.03 -6.66
N SER A 155 10.65 4.09 -6.91
CA SER A 155 10.54 3.39 -8.20
C SER A 155 9.31 3.78 -9.02
N GLY A 156 8.32 4.43 -8.40
CA GLY A 156 7.01 4.65 -9.02
C GLY A 156 6.17 3.38 -9.16
N ASP A 157 6.62 2.26 -8.57
CA ASP A 157 5.89 1.00 -8.61
C ASP A 157 4.69 1.03 -7.67
N LYS A 158 3.60 0.36 -8.05
CA LYS A 158 2.44 0.17 -7.19
C LYS A 158 2.26 -1.29 -6.82
N LEU A 159 2.09 -1.57 -5.55
CA LEU A 159 1.75 -2.88 -5.03
C LEU A 159 0.31 -2.86 -4.53
N ALA A 160 -0.53 -3.74 -5.05
CA ALA A 160 -1.91 -3.88 -4.59
C ALA A 160 -2.20 -5.33 -4.24
N LEU A 161 -3.03 -5.54 -3.22
CA LEU A 161 -3.52 -6.86 -2.84
C LEU A 161 -5.02 -6.93 -3.09
N GLY A 162 -5.41 -7.76 -4.06
CA GLY A 162 -6.81 -8.00 -4.38
C GLY A 162 -7.55 -8.72 -3.24
N ASP A 163 -8.89 -8.66 -3.26
CA ASP A 163 -9.74 -9.38 -2.31
C ASP A 163 -9.59 -10.90 -2.40
N ASP A 164 -9.18 -11.39 -3.57
CA ASP A 164 -8.83 -12.79 -3.77
C ASP A 164 -7.47 -13.15 -3.15
N GLY A 165 -6.72 -12.19 -2.62
CA GLY A 165 -5.37 -12.35 -2.10
C GLY A 165 -4.29 -12.26 -3.18
N THR A 166 -4.60 -11.92 -4.43
CA THR A 166 -3.58 -11.76 -5.48
C THR A 166 -2.79 -10.47 -5.27
N LEU A 167 -1.46 -10.60 -5.10
CA LEU A 167 -0.55 -9.47 -5.07
C LEU A 167 -0.15 -9.09 -6.50
N THR A 168 -0.47 -7.86 -6.89
CA THR A 168 -0.08 -7.27 -8.17
C THR A 168 0.99 -6.21 -7.98
N LEU A 169 1.96 -6.18 -8.89
CA LEU A 169 2.95 -5.11 -9.01
C LEU A 169 2.74 -4.42 -10.34
N THR A 170 2.39 -3.14 -10.31
CA THR A 170 2.32 -2.29 -11.50
C THR A 170 3.63 -1.52 -11.61
N ALA A 171 4.49 -2.00 -12.50
CA ALA A 171 5.76 -1.35 -12.82
C ALA A 171 5.62 -0.64 -14.18
N SER A 172 5.94 0.64 -14.24
CA SER A 172 5.84 1.45 -15.47
C SER A 172 4.46 1.36 -16.15
N GLY A 173 3.39 1.33 -15.35
CA GLY A 173 2.01 1.23 -15.84
C GLY A 173 1.55 -0.16 -16.29
N THR A 174 2.42 -1.18 -16.24
CA THR A 174 2.06 -2.56 -16.60
C THR A 174 1.84 -3.41 -15.35
N PRO A 175 0.60 -3.88 -15.08
CA PRO A 175 0.33 -4.74 -13.94
C PRO A 175 0.85 -6.16 -14.18
N SER A 176 1.53 -6.71 -13.19
CA SER A 176 2.02 -8.10 -13.17
C SER A 176 1.65 -8.79 -11.86
N ALA A 177 0.98 -9.94 -11.94
CA ALA A 177 0.68 -10.74 -10.76
C ALA A 177 1.98 -11.37 -10.21
N LEU A 178 2.35 -11.01 -8.98
CA LEU A 178 3.52 -11.56 -8.31
C LEU A 178 3.23 -12.88 -7.62
N GLY A 179 2.01 -13.09 -7.14
CA GLY A 179 1.61 -14.30 -6.42
C GLY A 179 0.29 -14.10 -5.71
N LYS A 180 -0.11 -15.11 -4.93
CA LYS A 180 -1.33 -15.09 -4.14
C LYS A 180 -0.98 -15.30 -2.68
N PHE A 181 -1.44 -14.40 -1.81
CA PHE A 181 -1.42 -14.59 -0.37
C PHE A 181 -2.51 -15.56 0.05
N GLU A 182 -2.11 -16.58 0.78
CA GLU A 182 -3.03 -17.37 1.60
C GLU A 182 -3.28 -16.59 2.90
N ASN A 183 -4.52 -16.51 3.38
CA ASN A 183 -4.88 -15.95 4.70
C ASN A 183 -4.49 -14.48 4.99
N ALA A 184 -4.34 -13.62 3.98
CA ALA A 184 -4.14 -12.19 4.25
C ALA A 184 -5.34 -11.56 4.97
N GLY A 185 -6.57 -11.99 4.66
CA GLY A 185 -7.78 -11.53 5.34
C GLY A 185 -7.90 -10.00 5.37
N THR A 186 -8.12 -9.44 6.55
CA THR A 186 -8.15 -7.98 6.79
C THR A 186 -6.77 -7.35 6.94
N ALA A 187 -5.69 -8.15 7.01
CA ALA A 187 -4.32 -7.69 7.19
C ALA A 187 -3.63 -7.30 5.87
N LYS A 188 -4.40 -6.79 4.90
CA LYS A 188 -3.91 -6.52 3.55
C LYS A 188 -2.75 -5.54 3.52
N ARG A 189 -2.85 -4.42 4.25
CA ARG A 189 -1.78 -3.41 4.35
C ARG A 189 -0.49 -4.00 4.91
N SER A 190 -0.57 -4.81 5.96
CA SER A 190 0.58 -5.48 6.55
C SER A 190 1.21 -6.49 5.61
N ALA A 191 0.39 -7.26 4.88
CA ALA A 191 0.86 -8.21 3.86
C ALA A 191 1.54 -7.49 2.68
N VAL A 192 0.96 -6.39 2.19
CA VAL A 192 1.54 -5.53 1.15
C VAL A 192 2.86 -4.92 1.62
N LEU A 193 2.90 -4.39 2.85
CA LEU A 193 4.12 -3.83 3.44
C LEU A 193 5.22 -4.88 3.58
N ALA A 194 4.88 -6.09 4.03
CA ALA A 194 5.80 -7.22 4.14
C ALA A 194 6.37 -7.63 2.77
N ALA A 195 5.51 -7.73 1.75
CA ALA A 195 5.95 -8.01 0.39
C ALA A 195 6.83 -6.89 -0.17
N ALA A 196 6.44 -5.63 0.04
CA ALA A 196 7.20 -4.46 -0.41
C ALA A 196 8.60 -4.43 0.20
N PHE A 197 8.72 -4.70 1.50
CA PHE A 197 10.00 -4.77 2.20
C PHE A 197 10.93 -5.83 1.63
N VAL A 198 10.39 -6.99 1.20
CA VAL A 198 11.19 -8.06 0.58
C VAL A 198 11.55 -7.73 -0.88
N ILE A 199 10.65 -7.10 -1.63
CA ILE A 199 10.83 -6.79 -3.06
C ILE A 199 11.77 -5.60 -3.27
N ALA A 200 11.64 -4.59 -2.43
CA ALA A 200 12.33 -3.30 -2.51
C ALA A 200 12.69 -2.82 -1.09
N PRO A 201 13.63 -3.49 -0.40
CA PRO A 201 14.03 -3.08 0.94
C PRO A 201 14.45 -1.61 0.95
N PRO A 202 14.08 -0.82 1.98
CA PRO A 202 14.54 0.55 2.11
C PRO A 202 16.06 0.54 2.08
N THR A 203 16.65 1.41 1.25
CA THR A 203 18.11 1.52 1.11
C THR A 203 18.69 2.19 2.35
N GLY A 204 18.81 1.41 3.42
CA GLY A 204 19.43 1.77 4.70
C GLY A 204 19.70 0.47 5.44
N ASP A 205 20.93 -0.04 5.33
CA ASP A 205 21.58 -1.11 6.11
C ASP A 205 20.82 -2.41 6.47
N ALA A 206 19.64 -2.66 5.92
CA ALA A 206 18.96 -3.95 6.03
C ALA A 206 19.69 -4.96 5.13
N LYS A 207 20.78 -5.52 5.66
CA LYS A 207 21.56 -6.59 5.04
C LYS A 207 20.59 -7.66 4.54
N ALA A 208 20.49 -7.79 3.22
CA ALA A 208 19.59 -8.74 2.57
C ALA A 208 19.72 -10.12 3.24
N PRO A 209 18.60 -10.85 3.47
CA PRO A 209 18.68 -12.19 4.00
C PRO A 209 19.60 -13.01 3.10
N ALA A 210 20.63 -13.59 3.71
CA ALA A 210 21.61 -14.40 3.00
C ALA A 210 20.84 -15.44 2.14
N LYS A 211 21.10 -15.39 0.82
CA LYS A 211 20.55 -16.33 -0.17
C LYS A 211 20.50 -17.73 0.43
N PRO A 212 19.36 -18.44 0.44
CA PRO A 212 19.31 -19.79 0.98
C PRO A 212 20.37 -20.60 0.26
N ALA A 213 21.29 -21.17 1.02
CA ALA A 213 22.32 -22.04 0.50
C ALA A 213 21.61 -23.16 -0.26
N SER A 214 21.81 -23.20 -1.57
CA SER A 214 21.38 -24.31 -2.41
C SER A 214 22.04 -25.57 -1.88
N GLY A 215 21.32 -26.30 -1.03
CA GLY A 215 21.74 -27.58 -0.50
C GLY A 215 22.04 -28.51 -1.67
N LYS A 216 23.31 -28.87 -1.81
CA LYS A 216 23.79 -29.93 -2.70
C LYS A 216 22.99 -31.20 -2.37
N PRO A 217 22.35 -31.89 -3.34
CA PRO A 217 21.62 -33.11 -3.05
C PRO A 217 22.57 -34.14 -2.42
N ALA A 218 22.16 -34.69 -1.27
CA ALA A 218 22.89 -35.76 -0.60
C ALA A 218 23.07 -36.95 -1.55
N ALA A 219 24.31 -37.41 -1.71
CA ALA A 219 24.64 -38.58 -2.48
C ALA A 219 23.96 -39.81 -1.86
N LYS A 220 23.20 -40.56 -2.68
CA LYS A 220 22.65 -41.87 -2.32
C LYS A 220 23.79 -42.82 -1.90
N PRO A 221 23.67 -43.55 -0.78
CA PRO A 221 24.58 -44.65 -0.50
C PRO A 221 24.30 -45.77 -1.51
N LYS A 222 25.33 -46.21 -2.24
CA LYS A 222 25.28 -47.44 -3.01
C LYS A 222 25.30 -48.62 -2.03
N LYS A 223 24.37 -49.55 -2.22
CA LYS A 223 24.46 -50.92 -1.68
C LYS A 223 25.64 -51.65 -2.30
#